data_AF-A0A6F9DS89-F1
#
_entry.id   AF-A0A6F9DS89-F1
#
_cell.length_a   1.000
_cell.length_b   1.000
_cell.length_c   1.000
_cell.angle_alpha   90.00
_cell.angle_beta   90.00
_cell.angle_gamma   90.00
#
_symmetry.space_group_name_H-M   'P 1'
#
loop_
_entity.id
_entity.type
_entity.pdbx_description
1 polymer ?
#
loop_
_entity_poly.entity_id
_entity_poly.type
_entity_poly.pdbx_seq_one_letter_code
_entity_poly.pdbx_strand_id
1 'polypeptide(L)'
;MCNNMSLTEEQSEEQEVLASIFEDDSNFKQVNDTCYQYKIGEDGHAKSFLIEFIWLPTYPEVPPEINLDAFYNNHILDSVKADVQNQLTEQASGLIGEAMLYSIIDWAKENHEDLMKNQLLQVSKPVDEPLNEPKQPVAKPKVKKEQLTKAQKRKMADRVNMMGERPRGWNWVDPIKHLSQTGGIDQQSTPS
;
A
#
# COMPACT_ATOMS: atom_id res chain seq x y z
N MET A 1 20.16 16.65 41.62
CA MET A 1 20.96 16.07 40.54
C MET A 1 20.03 15.10 39.84
N CYS A 2 19.30 15.56 38.83
CA CYS A 2 18.34 14.73 38.12
C CYS A 2 19.09 14.03 36.99
N ASN A 3 18.84 12.73 36.82
CA ASN A 3 19.49 11.85 35.85
C ASN A 3 19.56 12.52 34.47
N ASN A 4 20.78 12.66 33.97
CA ASN A 4 21.03 13.05 32.60
C ASN A 4 21.34 11.76 31.84
N MET A 5 20.30 10.92 31.62
CA MET A 5 20.40 9.92 30.55
C MET A 5 20.57 10.70 29.25
N SER A 6 21.51 10.27 28.42
CA SER A 6 21.68 10.92 27.12
C SER A 6 20.54 10.50 26.20
N LEU A 7 20.03 11.39 25.33
CA LEU A 7 18.96 11.04 24.38
C LEU A 7 19.27 9.76 23.60
N THR A 8 20.54 9.53 23.28
CA THR A 8 21.01 8.33 22.58
C THR A 8 20.83 7.05 23.40
N GLU A 9 20.98 7.13 24.72
CA GLU A 9 20.79 6.00 25.63
C GLU A 9 19.30 5.65 25.74
N GLU A 10 18.43 6.66 25.86
CA GLU A 10 16.96 6.47 25.84
C GLU A 10 16.48 5.85 24.51
N GLN A 11 17.00 6.34 23.38
CA GLN A 11 16.72 5.78 22.06
C GLN A 11 17.18 4.32 21.94
N SER A 12 18.39 4.00 22.45
CA SER A 12 18.93 2.65 22.40
C SER A 12 18.12 1.68 23.26
N GLU A 13 17.71 2.10 24.45
CA GLU A 13 16.84 1.30 25.32
C GLU A 13 15.49 1.03 24.66
N GLU A 14 14.85 2.05 24.07
CA GLU A 14 13.59 1.88 23.35
C GLU A 14 13.77 0.94 22.13
N GLN A 15 14.87 1.08 21.39
CA GLN A 15 15.16 0.21 20.24
C GLN A 15 15.27 -1.27 20.65
N GLU A 16 15.96 -1.57 21.75
CA GLU A 16 16.05 -2.94 22.28
C GLU A 16 14.69 -3.48 22.72
N VAL A 17 13.88 -2.64 23.38
CA VAL A 17 12.53 -3.00 23.80
C VAL A 17 11.65 -3.30 22.59
N LEU A 18 11.67 -2.44 21.57
CA LEU A 18 10.92 -2.64 20.32
C LEU A 18 11.35 -3.92 19.60
N ALA A 19 12.66 -4.18 19.52
CA ALA A 19 13.17 -5.41 18.90
C ALA A 19 12.68 -6.66 19.63
N SER A 20 12.56 -6.62 20.96
CA SER A 20 12.02 -7.71 21.78
C SER A 20 10.50 -7.88 21.62
N ILE A 21 9.75 -6.78 21.57
CA ILE A 21 8.29 -6.82 21.39
C ILE A 21 7.91 -7.34 19.99
N PHE A 22 8.66 -6.95 18.97
CA PHE A 22 8.35 -7.23 17.57
C PHE A 22 9.24 -8.29 16.93
N GLU A 23 9.99 -9.09 17.71
CA GLU A 23 10.91 -10.13 17.21
C GLU A 23 10.23 -11.09 16.21
N ASP A 24 8.98 -11.45 16.50
CA ASP A 24 8.17 -12.37 15.68
C ASP A 24 7.10 -11.65 14.82
N ASP A 25 7.04 -10.32 14.83
CA ASP A 25 6.02 -9.56 14.09
C ASP A 25 6.50 -9.20 12.68
N SER A 26 6.02 -9.94 11.69
CA SER A 26 6.32 -9.68 10.27
C SER A 26 5.86 -8.32 9.75
N ASN A 27 4.98 -7.63 10.47
CA ASN A 27 4.49 -6.30 10.09
C ASN A 27 5.45 -5.18 10.50
N PHE A 28 6.29 -5.43 11.51
CA PHE A 28 7.30 -4.47 11.95
C PHE A 28 8.60 -4.72 11.19
N LYS A 29 9.19 -3.63 10.69
CA LYS A 29 10.47 -3.68 10.00
C LYS A 29 11.32 -2.50 10.41
N GLN A 30 12.46 -2.79 11.01
CA GLN A 30 13.51 -1.79 11.18
C GLN A 30 14.24 -1.60 9.85
N VAL A 31 14.19 -0.40 9.29
CA VAL A 31 14.91 -0.03 8.06
C VAL A 31 16.31 0.45 8.41
N ASN A 32 16.41 1.33 9.42
CA ASN A 32 17.65 1.87 9.97
C ASN A 32 17.53 2.02 11.51
N ASP A 33 18.60 2.42 12.19
CA ASP A 33 18.60 2.69 13.64
C ASP A 33 17.57 3.74 14.07
N THR A 34 17.22 4.66 13.17
CA THR A 34 16.25 5.73 13.41
C THR A 34 15.02 5.63 12.51
N CYS A 35 14.91 4.59 11.68
CA CYS A 35 13.81 4.47 10.73
C CYS A 35 13.12 3.12 10.87
N TYR A 36 11.83 3.17 11.20
CA TYR A 36 11.00 2.02 11.50
C TYR A 36 9.76 2.05 10.62
N GLN A 37 9.36 0.89 10.12
CA GLN A 37 8.16 0.75 9.32
C GLN A 37 7.23 -0.25 9.99
N TYR A 38 5.94 0.08 10.05
CA TYR A 38 4.93 -0.81 10.59
C TYR A 38 3.74 -0.91 9.64
N LYS A 39 3.37 -2.15 9.29
CA LYS A 39 2.24 -2.45 8.41
C LYS A 39 0.97 -2.70 9.21
N ILE A 40 -0.10 -2.02 8.83
CA ILE A 40 -1.41 -2.13 9.44
C ILE A 40 -2.41 -2.69 8.43
N GLY A 41 -3.20 -3.69 8.88
CA GLY A 41 -4.23 -4.34 8.08
C GLY A 41 -3.73 -5.52 7.26
N GLU A 42 -4.68 -6.20 6.59
CA GLU A 42 -4.41 -7.42 5.82
C GLU A 42 -3.78 -7.13 4.45
N ASP A 43 -2.87 -8.00 4.03
CA ASP A 43 -2.21 -7.97 2.73
C ASP A 43 -3.20 -7.90 1.57
N GLY A 44 -3.09 -6.84 0.76
CA GLY A 44 -3.94 -6.64 -0.42
C GLY A 44 -5.31 -6.05 -0.11
N HIS A 45 -5.62 -5.72 1.16
CA HIS A 45 -6.83 -5.02 1.51
C HIS A 45 -6.73 -3.51 1.19
N ALA A 46 -7.82 -2.91 0.71
CA ALA A 46 -7.86 -1.49 0.32
C ALA A 46 -7.74 -0.50 1.51
N LYS A 47 -7.76 -1.03 2.73
CA LYS A 47 -7.53 -0.29 3.98
C LYS A 47 -6.21 -0.67 4.67
N SER A 48 -5.35 -1.43 4.00
CA SER A 48 -4.03 -1.74 4.56
C SER A 48 -3.07 -0.61 4.26
N PHE A 49 -2.18 -0.27 5.18
CA PHE A 49 -1.24 0.82 4.99
C PHE A 49 0.05 0.59 5.77
N LEU A 50 1.14 1.20 5.29
CA LEU A 50 2.46 1.14 5.89
C LEU A 50 2.78 2.51 6.47
N ILE A 51 3.07 2.57 7.76
CA ILE A 51 3.53 3.81 8.40
C ILE A 51 5.05 3.71 8.53
N GLU A 52 5.74 4.78 8.16
CA GLU A 52 7.17 4.95 8.42
C GLU A 52 7.36 6.00 9.53
N PHE A 53 8.17 5.65 10.52
CA PHE A 53 8.51 6.49 11.66
C PHE A 53 10.00 6.78 11.62
N ILE A 54 10.36 8.06 11.63
CA ILE A 54 11.73 8.53 11.55
C ILE A 54 12.04 9.28 12.85
N TRP A 55 12.96 8.75 13.63
CA TRP A 55 13.45 9.41 14.85
C TRP A 55 14.33 10.59 14.47
N LEU A 56 13.94 11.76 14.95
CA LEU A 56 14.75 12.96 14.86
C LEU A 56 15.88 12.90 15.90
N PRO A 57 16.98 13.63 15.72
CA PRO A 57 18.07 13.68 16.71
C PRO A 57 17.63 14.15 18.11
N THR A 58 16.50 14.83 18.19
CA THR A 58 15.89 15.36 19.42
C THR A 58 14.77 14.45 19.96
N TYR A 59 14.50 13.30 19.37
CA TYR A 59 13.55 12.32 19.91
C TYR A 59 14.11 11.68 21.20
N PRO A 60 13.32 11.48 22.28
CA PRO A 60 11.86 11.64 22.38
C PRO A 60 11.38 13.04 22.86
N GLU A 61 12.26 14.05 22.97
CA GLU A 61 11.85 15.42 23.31
C GLU A 61 10.94 16.05 22.24
N VAL A 62 10.99 15.53 21.02
CA VAL A 62 10.09 15.87 19.92
C VAL A 62 9.44 14.60 19.38
N PRO A 63 8.22 14.68 18.81
CA PRO A 63 7.60 13.55 18.14
C PRO A 63 8.45 13.09 16.94
N PRO A 64 8.39 11.80 16.58
CA PRO A 64 9.06 11.30 15.39
C PRO A 64 8.38 11.86 14.14
N GLU A 65 9.14 11.97 13.05
CA GLU A 65 8.57 12.30 11.75
C GLU A 65 7.83 11.09 11.21
N ILE A 66 6.52 11.25 10.96
CA ILE A 66 5.63 10.21 10.47
C ILE A 66 5.44 10.40 8.96
N ASN A 67 5.79 9.38 8.19
CA ASN A 67 5.69 9.37 6.74
C ASN A 67 4.75 8.26 6.25
N LEU A 68 3.84 8.60 5.33
CA LEU A 68 2.91 7.69 4.67
C LEU A 68 3.11 7.63 3.14
N ASP A 69 4.20 8.18 2.60
CA ASP A 69 4.48 8.21 1.16
C ASP A 69 5.18 6.95 0.62
N ALA A 70 5.18 5.87 1.41
CA ALA A 70 5.64 4.57 0.95
C ALA A 70 4.83 4.10 -0.28
N PHE A 71 5.51 3.45 -1.24
CA PHE A 71 4.87 2.92 -2.46
C PHE A 71 3.66 2.02 -2.17
N TYR A 72 3.69 1.32 -1.03
CA TYR A 72 2.58 0.49 -0.55
C TYR A 72 1.26 1.29 -0.41
N ASN A 73 1.35 2.55 -0.01
CA ASN A 73 0.21 3.43 0.28
C ASN A 73 -0.34 4.17 -0.95
N ASN A 74 0.13 3.86 -2.16
CA ASN A 74 -0.34 4.52 -3.39
C ASN A 74 -1.84 4.36 -3.67
N HIS A 75 -2.47 3.36 -3.06
CA HIS A 75 -3.90 3.12 -3.17
C HIS A 75 -4.73 3.99 -2.19
N ILE A 76 -4.07 4.73 -1.30
CA ILE A 76 -4.68 5.57 -0.27
C ILE A 76 -4.74 7.01 -0.78
N LEU A 77 -5.89 7.64 -0.60
CA LEU A 77 -6.08 9.04 -0.95
C LEU A 77 -5.16 9.93 -0.10
N ASP A 78 -4.55 10.95 -0.71
CA ASP A 78 -3.65 11.86 0.01
C ASP A 78 -4.37 12.61 1.15
N SER A 79 -5.67 12.87 1.00
CA SER A 79 -6.49 13.44 2.08
C SER A 79 -6.56 12.54 3.30
N VAL A 80 -6.62 11.21 3.09
CA VAL A 80 -6.64 10.22 4.17
C VAL A 80 -5.24 10.10 4.77
N LYS A 81 -4.19 10.04 3.97
CA LYS A 81 -2.80 10.02 4.48
C LYS A 81 -2.52 11.22 5.39
N ALA A 82 -2.92 12.43 4.96
CA ALA A 82 -2.76 13.65 5.76
C ALA A 82 -3.54 13.59 7.07
N ASP A 83 -4.78 13.06 7.05
CA ASP A 83 -5.60 12.87 8.25
C ASP A 83 -4.94 11.88 9.23
N VAL A 84 -4.46 10.74 8.72
CA VAL A 84 -3.73 9.75 9.52
C VAL A 84 -2.45 10.34 10.11
N GLN A 85 -1.67 11.06 9.30
CA GLN A 85 -0.44 11.72 9.75
C GLN A 85 -0.73 12.73 10.87
N ASN A 86 -1.78 13.54 10.72
CA ASN A 86 -2.18 14.52 11.73
C ASN A 86 -2.57 13.84 13.05
N GLN A 87 -3.40 12.80 12.99
CA GLN A 87 -3.85 12.08 14.18
C GLN A 87 -2.68 11.39 14.90
N LEU A 88 -1.79 10.71 14.17
CA LEU A 88 -0.61 10.08 14.76
C LEU A 88 0.36 11.11 15.37
N THR A 89 0.53 12.27 14.71
CA THR A 89 1.35 13.37 15.23
C THR A 89 0.75 13.98 16.50
N GLU A 90 -0.58 14.09 16.57
CA GLU A 90 -1.28 14.55 17.77
C GLU A 90 -1.09 13.58 18.94
N GLN A 91 -1.22 12.27 18.70
CA GLN A 91 -0.95 11.25 19.73
C GLN A 91 0.51 11.29 20.20
N ALA A 92 1.47 11.40 19.26
CA ALA A 92 2.88 11.54 19.60
C ALA A 92 3.15 12.79 20.44
N SER A 93 2.48 13.90 20.12
CA SER A 93 2.63 15.16 20.87
C SER A 93 2.18 15.04 22.33
N GLY A 94 1.25 14.14 22.64
CA GLY A 94 0.80 13.85 24.01
C GLY A 94 1.75 12.95 24.82
N LEU A 95 2.71 12.30 24.16
CA LEU A 95 3.64 11.33 24.74
C LEU A 95 5.10 11.81 24.75
N ILE A 96 5.32 13.11 24.46
CA ILE A 96 6.66 13.71 24.43
C ILE A 96 7.39 13.50 25.75
N GLY A 97 8.67 13.13 25.66
CA GLY A 97 9.54 12.89 26.81
C GLY A 97 9.56 11.44 27.32
N GLU A 98 8.86 10.52 26.64
CA GLU A 98 8.89 9.08 26.92
C GLU A 98 9.04 8.27 25.62
N ALA A 99 9.27 6.96 25.73
CA ALA A 99 9.29 6.03 24.61
C ALA A 99 7.90 5.94 23.94
N MET A 100 7.75 6.55 22.76
CA MET A 100 6.43 6.74 22.14
C MET A 100 6.11 5.71 21.06
N LEU A 101 7.13 5.09 20.44
CA LEU A 101 6.92 4.41 19.16
C LEU A 101 5.96 3.23 19.30
N TYR A 102 6.16 2.41 20.34
CA TYR A 102 5.25 1.30 20.64
C TYR A 102 3.82 1.80 20.85
N SER A 103 3.64 2.83 21.67
CA SER A 103 2.33 3.40 22.01
C SER A 103 1.61 3.96 20.78
N ILE A 104 2.33 4.64 19.88
CA ILE A 104 1.77 5.17 18.64
C ILE A 104 1.38 4.03 17.69
N ILE A 105 2.22 2.99 17.57
CA ILE A 105 1.92 1.80 16.75
C ILE A 105 0.68 1.09 17.30
N ASP A 106 0.61 0.87 18.61
CA ASP A 106 -0.51 0.19 19.25
C ASP A 106 -1.82 0.98 19.05
N TRP A 107 -1.78 2.30 19.28
CA TRP A 107 -2.92 3.17 19.00
C TRP A 107 -3.35 3.13 17.53
N ALA A 108 -2.39 3.15 16.60
CA ALA A 108 -2.67 3.06 15.17
C ALA A 108 -3.34 1.73 14.79
N LYS A 109 -2.91 0.62 15.42
CA LYS A 109 -3.52 -0.71 15.24
C LYS A 109 -4.94 -0.74 15.78
N GLU A 110 -5.23 -0.14 16.93
CA GLU A 110 -6.59 -0.12 17.47
C GLU A 110 -7.54 0.77 16.66
N ASN A 111 -7.02 1.89 16.12
CA ASN A 111 -7.82 2.90 15.42
C ASN A 111 -7.75 2.79 13.90
N HIS A 112 -7.14 1.74 13.34
CA HIS A 112 -6.94 1.61 11.90
C HIS A 112 -8.24 1.64 11.07
N GLU A 113 -9.34 1.10 11.59
CA GLU A 113 -10.64 1.16 10.93
C GLU A 113 -11.13 2.60 10.80
N ASP A 114 -10.90 3.39 11.85
CA ASP A 114 -11.29 4.79 11.99
C ASP A 114 -10.46 5.68 11.08
N LEU A 115 -9.14 5.49 11.11
CA LEU A 115 -8.16 6.13 10.23
C LEU A 115 -8.52 5.91 8.75
N MET A 116 -9.06 4.74 8.41
CA MET A 116 -9.44 4.38 7.04
C MET A 116 -10.94 4.51 6.76
N LYS A 117 -11.72 5.20 7.60
CA LYS A 117 -13.17 5.45 7.37
C LYS A 117 -13.44 6.26 6.11
N ASN A 118 -12.61 7.29 5.89
CA ASN A 118 -12.74 8.22 4.77
C ASN A 118 -12.18 7.67 3.45
N GLN A 119 -11.46 6.54 3.53
CA GLN A 119 -11.01 5.81 2.35
C GLN A 119 -12.23 5.23 1.63
N LEU A 120 -12.61 5.87 0.53
CA LEU A 120 -13.64 5.35 -0.36
C LEU A 120 -13.17 3.98 -0.84
N LEU A 121 -13.94 2.92 -0.57
CA LEU A 121 -13.74 1.60 -1.18
C LEU A 121 -13.93 1.77 -2.70
N GLN A 122 -12.87 2.18 -3.38
CA GLN A 122 -12.85 2.17 -4.83
C GLN A 122 -12.82 0.71 -5.25
N VAL A 123 -14.01 0.18 -5.54
CA VAL A 123 -14.16 -0.96 -6.43
C VAL A 123 -13.41 -0.58 -7.70
N SER A 124 -12.25 -1.20 -7.88
CA SER A 124 -11.35 -1.05 -9.01
C SER A 124 -12.13 -1.04 -10.32
N LYS A 125 -12.27 0.14 -10.91
CA LYS A 125 -12.42 0.27 -12.35
C LYS A 125 -11.04 0.61 -12.89
N PRO A 126 -10.53 -0.13 -13.88
CA PRO A 126 -9.27 0.23 -14.52
C PRO A 126 -9.42 1.63 -15.14
N VAL A 127 -8.51 2.52 -14.75
CA VAL A 127 -8.37 3.89 -15.25
C VAL A 127 -7.70 3.82 -16.62
N ASP A 128 -8.47 4.02 -17.68
CA ASP A 128 -7.96 4.58 -18.93
C ASP A 128 -8.18 6.10 -18.85
N GLU A 129 -7.13 6.88 -18.64
CA GLU A 129 -7.12 8.31 -18.93
C GLU A 129 -6.89 8.53 -20.43
N PRO A 130 -7.51 9.56 -21.04
CA PRO A 130 -6.79 10.83 -21.13
C PRO A 130 -7.63 12.09 -20.90
N LEU A 131 -6.93 13.07 -20.32
CA LEU A 131 -7.18 14.50 -20.13
C LEU A 131 -7.94 15.20 -21.30
N ASN A 132 -9.02 15.94 -20.99
CA ASN A 132 -9.22 17.36 -21.37
C ASN A 132 -10.56 17.92 -20.84
N GLU A 133 -10.51 19.00 -20.06
CA GLU A 133 -11.63 19.92 -19.72
C GLU A 133 -11.86 20.94 -20.88
N PRO A 134 -12.89 21.84 -20.93
CA PRO A 134 -13.68 22.38 -19.80
C PRO A 134 -15.17 22.77 -20.03
N LYS A 135 -15.80 23.22 -18.91
CA LYS A 135 -16.99 24.11 -18.72
C LYS A 135 -18.39 23.51 -18.50
N GLN A 136 -18.95 23.86 -17.33
CA GLN A 136 -20.32 23.66 -16.80
C GLN A 136 -21.38 24.57 -17.48
N PRO A 137 -22.67 24.63 -17.07
CA PRO A 137 -23.51 23.76 -16.19
C PRO A 137 -24.90 23.39 -16.81
N VAL A 138 -25.74 22.71 -16.01
CA VAL A 138 -27.22 22.81 -15.90
C VAL A 138 -28.06 21.52 -16.17
N ALA A 139 -28.81 21.14 -15.12
CA ALA A 139 -30.10 20.40 -15.02
C ALA A 139 -30.25 18.91 -15.42
N LYS A 140 -30.78 18.14 -14.44
CA LYS A 140 -31.45 16.83 -14.55
C LYS A 140 -32.84 16.99 -15.22
N PRO A 141 -33.46 15.99 -15.91
CA PRO A 141 -33.81 14.68 -15.33
C PRO A 141 -33.73 13.42 -16.23
N LYS A 142 -33.80 12.26 -15.53
CA LYS A 142 -33.77 10.83 -15.90
C LYS A 142 -34.39 10.44 -17.27
N VAL A 143 -33.85 9.38 -17.92
CA VAL A 143 -34.59 8.18 -18.45
C VAL A 143 -33.64 7.11 -19.06
N LYS A 144 -33.86 5.84 -18.66
CA LYS A 144 -33.55 4.50 -19.25
C LYS A 144 -32.11 4.13 -19.67
N LYS A 145 -31.57 3.14 -18.94
CA LYS A 145 -30.42 2.30 -19.28
C LYS A 145 -30.81 1.32 -20.40
N GLU A 146 -30.36 1.53 -21.63
CA GLU A 146 -30.30 0.45 -22.63
C GLU A 146 -29.01 -0.35 -22.40
N GLN A 147 -29.16 -1.50 -21.75
CA GLN A 147 -28.09 -2.50 -21.68
C GLN A 147 -27.96 -3.16 -23.04
N LEU A 148 -26.94 -2.77 -23.80
CA LEU A 148 -26.53 -3.50 -25.01
C LEU A 148 -26.23 -4.96 -24.63
N THR A 149 -26.87 -5.88 -25.34
CA THR A 149 -26.80 -7.31 -25.03
C THR A 149 -25.44 -7.91 -25.42
N LYS A 150 -24.99 -8.89 -24.64
CA LYS A 150 -23.68 -9.57 -24.74
C LYS A 150 -23.33 -10.05 -26.16
N ALA A 151 -24.32 -10.35 -26.99
CA ALA A 151 -24.17 -10.78 -28.37
C ALA A 151 -23.72 -9.65 -29.32
N GLN A 152 -24.14 -8.41 -29.09
CA GLN A 152 -23.78 -7.26 -29.93
C GLN A 152 -22.31 -6.85 -29.73
N LYS A 153 -21.79 -6.95 -28.50
CA LYS A 153 -20.36 -6.71 -28.20
C LYS A 153 -19.44 -7.72 -28.88
N ARG A 154 -19.84 -9.00 -28.96
CA ARG A 154 -19.04 -10.06 -29.60
C ARG A 154 -18.94 -9.86 -31.11
N LYS A 155 -20.03 -9.45 -31.78
CA LYS A 155 -20.04 -9.17 -33.22
C LYS A 155 -19.21 -7.96 -33.64
N MET A 156 -19.02 -6.97 -32.76
CA MET A 156 -18.13 -5.83 -33.04
C MET A 156 -16.65 -6.17 -32.84
N ALA A 157 -16.33 -7.09 -31.91
CA ALA A 157 -14.94 -7.51 -31.66
C ALA A 157 -14.33 -8.37 -32.78
N ASP A 158 -15.16 -9.09 -33.54
CA ASP A 158 -14.70 -9.93 -34.67
C ASP A 158 -14.54 -9.18 -35.99
N ARG A 159 -14.76 -7.86 -36.02
CA ARG A 159 -14.53 -7.07 -37.24
C ARG A 159 -13.03 -6.80 -37.38
N VAL A 160 -12.33 -7.80 -37.90
CA VAL A 160 -10.93 -7.73 -38.34
C VAL A 160 -10.81 -6.60 -39.36
N ASN A 161 -9.95 -5.61 -39.08
CA ASN A 161 -9.64 -4.54 -40.02
C ASN A 161 -9.10 -5.14 -41.33
N MET A 162 -9.35 -4.47 -42.46
CA MET A 162 -9.02 -4.91 -43.83
C MET A 162 -7.50 -5.08 -44.11
N MET A 163 -6.64 -4.96 -43.08
CA MET A 163 -5.20 -5.20 -43.10
C MET A 163 -4.74 -6.44 -42.31
N GLY A 164 -5.65 -7.23 -41.72
CA GLY A 164 -5.31 -8.53 -41.11
C GLY A 164 -4.47 -8.49 -39.83
N GLU A 165 -4.08 -7.31 -39.35
CA GLU A 165 -3.30 -7.17 -38.13
C GLU A 165 -4.20 -7.30 -36.89
N ARG A 166 -3.93 -8.34 -36.09
CA ARG A 166 -4.57 -8.55 -34.79
C ARG A 166 -3.85 -7.69 -33.73
N PRO A 167 -4.58 -7.12 -32.75
CA PRO A 167 -3.98 -6.31 -31.71
C PRO A 167 -2.91 -7.10 -30.95
N ARG A 168 -1.82 -6.40 -30.64
CA ARG A 168 -0.72 -6.91 -29.83
C ARG A 168 -1.28 -7.37 -28.48
N GLY A 169 -1.01 -8.62 -28.08
CA GLY A 169 -1.63 -9.27 -26.92
C GLY A 169 -2.75 -10.28 -27.25
N TRP A 170 -3.09 -10.51 -28.52
CA TRP A 170 -4.00 -11.60 -28.92
C TRP A 170 -3.46 -13.00 -28.55
N ASN A 171 -2.14 -13.18 -28.52
CA ASN A 171 -1.49 -14.44 -28.19
C ASN A 171 -0.76 -14.34 -26.84
N TRP A 172 -1.51 -14.20 -25.76
CA TRP A 172 -0.93 -14.40 -24.42
C TRP A 172 -0.84 -15.92 -24.21
N VAL A 173 0.39 -16.44 -24.27
CA VAL A 173 0.68 -17.84 -23.95
C VAL A 173 0.78 -17.93 -22.43
N ASP A 174 -0.01 -18.80 -21.82
CA ASP A 174 0.04 -19.09 -20.38
C ASP A 174 1.42 -19.67 -19.99
N PRO A 175 2.22 -18.97 -19.18
CA PRO A 175 3.56 -19.44 -18.80
C PRO A 175 3.53 -20.72 -17.95
N ILE A 176 2.41 -21.02 -17.28
CA ILE A 176 2.31 -22.15 -16.34
C ILE A 176 2.25 -23.49 -17.09
N LYS A 177 1.75 -23.50 -18.34
CA LYS A 177 1.77 -24.72 -19.18
C LYS A 177 3.17 -25.09 -19.69
N HIS A 178 4.12 -24.16 -19.68
CA HIS A 178 5.46 -24.41 -20.22
C HIS A 178 6.43 -25.02 -19.18
N LEU A 179 6.12 -24.94 -17.89
CA LEU A 179 6.98 -25.49 -16.83
C LEU A 179 6.68 -26.96 -16.48
N SER A 180 5.55 -27.53 -16.88
CA SER A 180 5.25 -28.95 -16.63
C SER A 180 5.85 -29.92 -17.65
N GLN A 181 6.54 -29.43 -18.68
CA GLN A 181 7.12 -30.24 -19.75
C GLN A 181 8.66 -30.32 -19.73
N THR A 182 9.30 -30.11 -18.57
CA THR A 182 10.75 -30.36 -18.42
C THR A 182 11.06 -31.11 -17.13
N GLY A 183 10.54 -32.34 -17.03
CA GLY A 183 10.88 -33.29 -15.98
C GLY A 183 10.96 -34.69 -16.56
N GLY A 184 12.06 -35.01 -17.25
CA GLY A 184 12.31 -36.34 -17.82
C GLY A 184 13.19 -36.35 -19.07
N ILE A 185 14.40 -35.79 -18.99
CA ILE A 185 15.49 -36.14 -19.92
C ILE A 185 16.51 -36.92 -19.10
N ASP A 186 16.35 -38.24 -19.08
CA ASP A 186 17.41 -39.15 -18.66
C ASP A 186 18.17 -39.60 -19.91
N GLN A 187 19.49 -39.62 -19.80
CA GLN A 187 20.42 -39.86 -20.88
C GLN A 187 20.68 -41.35 -21.05
N GLN A 188 20.71 -41.85 -22.29
CA GLN A 188 21.64 -42.94 -22.66
C GLN A 188 21.79 -43.09 -24.20
N SER A 189 22.95 -42.61 -24.67
CA SER A 189 23.97 -43.34 -25.44
C SER A 189 23.67 -44.03 -26.79
N THR A 190 24.24 -43.38 -27.82
CA THR A 190 25.07 -43.89 -28.95
C THR A 190 24.47 -44.50 -30.22
N PRO A 191 25.06 -44.19 -31.41
CA PRO A 191 24.52 -44.53 -32.73
C PRO A 191 25.19 -45.76 -33.37
N SER A 192 24.47 -46.40 -34.29
CA SER A 192 24.99 -47.12 -35.46
C SER A 192 23.92 -47.16 -36.55
#